data_AF-A0A0R3GEC8-F1
#
_entry.id   AF-A0A0R3GEC8-F1
#
_cell.length_a   1.000
_cell.length_b   1.000
_cell.length_c   1.000
_cell.angle_alpha   90.00
_cell.angle_beta   90.00
_cell.angle_gamma   90.00
#
_symmetry.space_group_name_H-M   'P 1'
#
loop_
_entity.id
_entity.type
_entity.pdbx_description
1 polymer ?
#
loop_
_entity_poly.entity_id
_entity_poly.type
_entity_poly.pdbx_seq_one_letter_code
_entity_poly.pdbx_strand_id
1 'polypeptide(L)'
;MTAPRKSAPRKAIPADAPKPQDRKAKKSAAIRQAEADGYVDIEQNGITLRIPFGDAVPLEAYMKLKGGDELGGTEMLLGSEQWAAFLATSPTVGDFAAIGAQLLELSGE
;
A
#
# COMPACT_ATOMS: atom_id res chain seq x y z
N MET A 1 36.15 14.83 32.25
CA MET A 1 35.81 13.43 31.89
C MET A 1 34.44 13.13 32.46
N THR A 2 33.39 13.14 31.63
CA THR A 2 31.98 13.07 32.06
C THR A 2 31.50 11.62 32.02
N ALA A 3 31.06 11.08 33.16
CA ALA A 3 30.62 9.69 33.31
C ALA A 3 29.30 9.39 32.54
N PRO A 4 29.10 8.17 32.01
CA PRO A 4 27.90 7.82 31.25
C PRO A 4 26.68 7.60 32.17
N ARG A 5 25.54 8.22 31.81
CA ARG A 5 24.24 8.00 32.49
C ARG A 5 23.74 6.57 32.22
N LYS A 6 23.67 5.78 33.29
CA LYS A 6 23.15 4.41 33.35
C LYS A 6 21.64 4.42 33.05
N SER A 7 21.22 3.84 31.93
CA SER A 7 19.81 3.68 31.55
C SER A 7 19.04 2.90 32.62
N ALA A 8 17.91 3.45 33.08
CA ALA A 8 17.04 2.80 34.04
C ALA A 8 16.43 1.49 33.45
N PRO A 9 16.28 0.43 34.25
CA PRO A 9 15.72 -0.84 33.79
C PRO A 9 14.24 -0.66 33.40
N ARG A 10 13.88 -1.01 32.16
CA ARG A 10 12.47 -1.06 31.72
C ARG A 10 11.77 -2.13 32.54
N LYS A 11 10.77 -1.74 33.35
CA LYS A 11 9.90 -2.67 34.07
C LYS A 11 9.38 -3.73 33.10
N ALA A 12 9.67 -5.00 33.39
CA ALA A 12 9.15 -6.13 32.64
C ALA A 12 7.63 -6.11 32.72
N ILE A 13 6.98 -6.04 31.57
CA ILE A 13 5.52 -6.11 31.48
C ILE A 13 5.13 -7.55 31.87
N PRO A 14 4.20 -7.75 32.81
CA PRO A 14 3.74 -9.09 33.18
C PRO A 14 3.20 -9.82 31.95
N ALA A 15 3.55 -11.11 31.79
CA ALA A 15 3.15 -11.92 30.63
C ALA A 15 1.63 -12.04 30.47
N ASP A 16 0.88 -11.79 31.54
CA ASP A 16 -0.57 -11.91 31.63
C ASP A 16 -1.31 -10.56 31.49
N ALA A 17 -0.59 -9.46 31.24
CA ALA A 17 -1.25 -8.18 31.03
C ALA A 17 -2.00 -8.19 29.69
N PRO A 18 -3.31 -7.86 29.65
CA PRO A 18 -4.04 -7.73 28.40
C PRO A 18 -3.30 -6.73 27.51
N LYS A 19 -2.92 -7.15 26.30
CA LYS A 19 -2.22 -6.29 25.34
C LYS A 19 -3.02 -5.00 25.19
N PRO A 20 -2.41 -3.81 25.27
CA PRO A 20 -3.12 -2.55 25.10
C PRO A 20 -3.89 -2.57 23.77
N GLN A 21 -5.21 -2.39 23.87
CA GLN A 21 -6.20 -2.42 22.79
C GLN A 21 -6.00 -1.29 21.75
N ASP A 22 -5.06 -0.39 22.01
CA ASP A 22 -4.72 0.77 21.17
C ASP A 22 -3.72 0.45 20.04
N ARG A 23 -3.31 -0.81 19.90
CA ARG A 23 -2.59 -1.26 18.69
C ARG A 23 -3.57 -1.51 17.55
N LYS A 24 -4.32 -0.49 17.13
CA LYS A 24 -4.78 -0.46 15.73
C LYS A 24 -3.52 -0.51 14.87
N ALA A 25 -3.49 -1.36 13.86
CA ALA A 25 -2.38 -1.43 12.92
C ALA A 25 -2.10 0.00 12.44
N LYS A 26 -0.94 0.55 12.82
CA LYS A 26 -0.55 1.87 12.34
C LYS A 26 -0.49 1.75 10.83
N LYS A 27 -1.32 2.53 10.10
CA LYS A 27 -1.20 2.74 8.66
C LYS A 27 0.30 2.76 8.30
N SER A 28 0.72 1.86 7.41
CA SER A 28 2.11 1.72 6.99
C SER A 28 2.65 3.07 6.50
N ALA A 29 3.94 3.33 6.67
CA ALA A 29 4.55 4.60 6.24
C ALA A 29 4.28 4.87 4.74
N ALA A 30 4.23 3.82 3.92
CA ALA A 30 3.81 3.85 2.52
C ALA A 30 2.40 4.44 2.32
N ILE A 31 1.41 4.08 3.16
CA ILE A 31 0.05 4.64 3.09
C ILE A 31 0.07 6.13 3.39
N ARG A 32 0.84 6.56 4.41
CA ARG A 32 0.91 7.99 4.76
C ARG A 32 1.62 8.82 3.68
N GLN A 33 2.60 8.26 3.00
CA GLN A 33 3.25 8.92 1.86
C GLN A 33 2.35 8.92 0.63
N ALA A 34 1.63 7.82 0.35
CA ALA A 34 0.70 7.76 -0.76
C ALA A 34 -0.51 8.68 -0.57
N GLU A 35 -1.03 8.83 0.65
CA GLU A 35 -2.06 9.82 0.97
C GLU A 35 -1.56 11.28 0.85
N ALA A 36 -0.25 11.52 1.03
CA ALA A 36 0.34 12.85 0.93
C ALA A 36 0.77 13.22 -0.50
N ASP A 37 1.20 12.26 -1.30
CA ASP A 37 1.67 12.44 -2.69
C ASP A 37 0.55 12.19 -3.71
N GLY A 38 -0.49 11.44 -3.33
CA GLY A 38 -1.57 11.00 -4.23
C GLY A 38 -1.21 9.78 -5.08
N TYR A 39 -0.05 9.16 -4.86
CA TYR A 39 0.40 8.00 -5.62
C TYR A 39 1.02 6.95 -4.71
N VAL A 40 0.81 5.68 -5.03
CA VAL A 40 1.49 4.56 -4.39
C VAL A 40 2.37 3.84 -5.40
N ASP A 41 3.60 3.58 -5.00
CA ASP A 41 4.54 2.73 -5.74
C ASP A 41 4.38 1.28 -5.28
N ILE A 42 3.96 0.43 -6.20
CA ILE A 42 3.82 -1.01 -5.99
C ILE A 42 4.83 -1.73 -6.87
N GLU A 43 5.77 -2.44 -6.25
CA GLU A 43 6.69 -3.31 -6.98
C GLU A 43 6.00 -4.65 -7.31
N GLN A 44 5.84 -4.95 -8.59
CA GLN A 44 5.30 -6.23 -9.06
C GLN A 44 6.08 -6.75 -10.25
N ASN A 45 6.38 -8.06 -10.22
CA ASN A 45 7.07 -8.75 -11.32
C ASN A 45 8.40 -8.08 -11.75
N GLY A 46 9.10 -7.42 -10.81
CA GLY A 46 10.37 -6.73 -11.05
C GLY A 46 10.24 -5.31 -11.64
N ILE A 47 9.02 -4.77 -11.75
CA ILE A 47 8.78 -3.38 -12.14
C ILE A 47 8.07 -2.62 -11.01
N THR A 48 8.42 -1.34 -10.86
CA THR A 48 7.73 -0.45 -9.92
C THR A 48 6.60 0.27 -10.67
N LEU A 49 5.37 -0.02 -10.28
CA LEU A 49 4.16 0.59 -10.81
C LEU A 49 3.72 1.72 -9.90
N ARG A 50 3.63 2.94 -10.42
CA ARG A 50 3.08 4.10 -9.72
C ARG A 50 1.59 4.19 -10.01
N ILE A 51 0.78 3.89 -9.00
CA ILE A 51 -0.68 3.86 -9.08
C ILE A 51 -1.24 5.08 -8.35
N PRO A 52 -2.11 5.90 -8.96
CA PRO A 52 -2.78 6.99 -8.26
C PRO A 52 -3.66 6.44 -7.14
N PHE A 53 -3.67 7.14 -6.01
CA PHE A 53 -4.32 6.72 -4.77
C PHE A 53 -5.10 7.87 -4.14
N GLY A 54 -6.25 7.54 -3.52
CA GLY A 54 -7.13 8.53 -2.90
C GLY A 54 -7.73 9.51 -3.92
N ASP A 55 -7.53 10.82 -3.70
CA ASP A 55 -8.12 11.91 -4.50
C ASP A 55 -7.51 12.03 -5.91
N ALA A 56 -6.32 11.45 -6.13
CA ALA A 56 -5.66 11.44 -7.42
C ALA A 56 -6.19 10.35 -8.38
N VAL A 57 -7.06 9.46 -7.89
CA VAL A 57 -7.69 8.39 -8.68
C VAL A 57 -8.64 9.02 -9.71
N PRO A 58 -8.42 8.83 -11.03
CA PRO A 58 -9.33 9.32 -12.05
C PRO A 58 -10.73 8.71 -11.87
N LEU A 59 -11.76 9.57 -11.89
CA LEU A 59 -13.14 9.14 -11.68
C LEU A 59 -13.56 8.07 -12.70
N GLU A 60 -13.12 8.17 -13.95
CA GLU A 60 -13.42 7.17 -14.97
C GLU A 60 -12.81 5.79 -14.65
N ALA A 61 -11.61 5.76 -14.06
CA ALA A 61 -10.98 4.52 -13.62
C ALA A 61 -11.74 3.91 -12.44
N TYR A 62 -12.14 4.74 -11.47
CA TYR A 62 -12.99 4.34 -10.36
C TYR A 62 -14.35 3.78 -10.82
N MET A 63 -14.99 4.43 -11.80
CA MET A 63 -16.26 3.97 -12.36
C MET A 63 -16.13 2.62 -13.06
N LYS A 64 -15.03 2.36 -13.78
CA LYS A 64 -14.76 1.06 -14.39
C LYS A 64 -14.51 -0.03 -13.36
N LEU A 65 -13.69 0.24 -12.35
CA LEU A 65 -13.47 -0.68 -11.21
C LEU A 65 -14.79 -1.03 -10.50
N LYS A 66 -15.63 -0.02 -10.22
CA LYS A 66 -16.96 -0.23 -9.63
C LYS A 66 -17.94 -0.95 -10.58
N GLY A 67 -17.77 -0.78 -11.89
CA GLY A 67 -18.55 -1.44 -12.92
C GLY A 67 -18.17 -2.90 -13.18
N GLY A 68 -17.15 -3.43 -12.50
CA GLY A 68 -16.64 -4.79 -12.69
C GLY A 68 -15.62 -4.92 -13.82
N ASP A 69 -15.18 -3.82 -14.41
CA ASP A 69 -14.11 -3.78 -15.42
C ASP A 69 -12.78 -3.48 -14.73
N GLU A 70 -12.28 -4.46 -13.96
CA GLU A 70 -11.08 -4.31 -13.15
C GLU A 70 -9.82 -4.07 -13.99
N LEU A 71 -9.72 -4.74 -15.14
CA LEU A 71 -8.61 -4.60 -16.08
C LEU A 71 -8.59 -3.21 -16.72
N GLY A 72 -9.70 -2.76 -17.30
CA GLY A 72 -9.75 -1.45 -17.95
C GLY A 72 -9.72 -0.29 -16.94
N GLY A 73 -10.18 -0.52 -15.71
CA GLY A 73 -9.97 0.42 -14.60
C GLY A 73 -8.50 0.53 -14.22
N THR A 74 -7.80 -0.60 -14.06
CA THR A 74 -6.37 -0.61 -13.70
C THR A 74 -5.48 -0.08 -14.83
N GLU A 75 -5.80 -0.37 -16.09
CA GLU A 75 -5.13 0.24 -17.25
C GLU A 75 -5.21 1.77 -17.21
N MET A 76 -6.37 2.32 -16.83
CA MET A 76 -6.54 3.77 -16.69
C MET A 76 -5.84 4.35 -15.45
N LEU A 77 -5.71 3.58 -14.37
CA LEU A 77 -4.93 4.01 -13.20
C LEU A 77 -3.44 4.08 -13.52
N LEU A 78 -2.91 3.05 -14.16
CA LEU A 78 -1.50 2.95 -14.50
C LEU A 78 -1.11 3.82 -15.70
N GLY A 79 -2.06 4.04 -16.61
CA GLY A 79 -1.81 4.61 -17.92
C GLY A 79 -1.19 3.59 -18.88
N SER A 80 -1.32 3.84 -20.18
CA SER A 80 -0.92 2.90 -21.24
C SER A 80 0.57 2.52 -21.19
N GLU A 81 1.44 3.41 -20.71
CA GLU A 81 2.88 3.16 -20.66
C GLU A 81 3.27 2.16 -19.56
N GLN A 82 2.78 2.37 -18.33
CA GLN A 82 3.00 1.44 -17.23
C GLN A 82 2.24 0.13 -17.41
N TRP A 83 1.04 0.18 -18.00
CA TRP A 83 0.28 -1.02 -18.33
C TRP A 83 0.99 -1.88 -19.37
N ALA A 84 1.56 -1.28 -20.43
CA ALA A 84 2.35 -2.01 -21.41
C ALA A 84 3.63 -2.59 -20.79
N ALA A 85 4.29 -1.84 -19.89
CA ALA A 85 5.45 -2.35 -19.15
C ALA A 85 5.08 -3.53 -18.26
N PHE A 86 3.93 -3.47 -17.58
CA PHE A 86 3.39 -4.58 -16.80
C PHE A 86 3.09 -5.78 -17.68
N LEU A 87 2.35 -5.64 -18.78
CA LEU A 87 2.06 -6.74 -19.69
C LEU A 87 3.32 -7.36 -20.31
N ALA A 88 4.37 -6.57 -20.53
CA ALA A 88 5.65 -7.05 -21.05
C ALA A 88 6.35 -8.04 -20.09
N THR A 89 6.06 -8.00 -18.79
CA THR A 89 6.61 -8.96 -17.82
C THR A 89 5.85 -10.30 -17.80
N SER A 90 4.82 -10.46 -18.64
CA SER A 90 3.90 -11.62 -18.60
C SER A 90 3.31 -11.89 -17.21
N PRO A 91 2.65 -10.89 -16.59
CA PRO A 91 2.09 -11.00 -15.26
C PRO A 91 0.93 -11.98 -15.27
N THR A 92 0.79 -12.76 -14.21
CA THR A 92 -0.32 -13.70 -14.07
C THR A 92 -1.55 -12.99 -13.50
N VAL A 93 -2.72 -13.63 -13.61
CA VAL A 93 -3.94 -13.17 -12.91
C VAL A 93 -3.71 -13.07 -11.39
N GLY A 94 -2.79 -13.88 -10.84
CA GLY A 94 -2.39 -13.80 -9.44
C GLY A 94 -1.59 -12.53 -9.11
N ASP A 95 -0.67 -12.11 -9.99
CA ASP A 95 0.06 -10.84 -9.84
C ASP A 95 -0.89 -9.63 -9.90
N PHE A 96 -1.87 -9.70 -10.82
CA PHE A 96 -2.91 -8.66 -10.92
C PHE A 96 -3.79 -8.62 -9.67
N ALA A 97 -4.27 -9.77 -9.19
CA ALA A 97 -5.05 -9.86 -7.96
C ALA A 97 -4.25 -9.37 -6.74
N ALA A 98 -2.94 -9.60 -6.70
CA ALA A 98 -2.06 -9.10 -5.65
C ALA A 98 -1.93 -7.56 -5.66
N ILE A 99 -1.92 -6.91 -6.83
CA ILE A 99 -1.99 -5.44 -6.94
C ILE A 99 -3.30 -4.93 -6.34
N GLY A 100 -4.43 -5.53 -6.74
CA GLY A 100 -5.75 -5.16 -6.22
C GLY A 100 -5.85 -5.36 -4.70
N ALA A 101 -5.34 -6.47 -4.19
CA ALA A 101 -5.30 -6.77 -2.76
C ALA A 101 -4.38 -5.80 -2.00
N GLN A 102 -3.21 -5.46 -2.54
CA GLN A 102 -2.33 -4.46 -1.95
C GLN A 102 -3.00 -3.08 -1.95
N LEU A 103 -3.64 -2.66 -3.04
CA LEU A 103 -4.38 -1.40 -3.10
C LEU A 103 -5.53 -1.35 -2.08
N LEU A 104 -6.25 -2.46 -1.90
CA LEU A 104 -7.33 -2.56 -0.91
C LEU A 104 -6.78 -2.50 0.52
N GLU A 105 -5.70 -3.25 0.80
CA GLU A 105 -5.01 -3.23 2.09
C GLU A 105 -4.44 -1.84 2.42
N LEU A 106 -3.91 -1.14 1.40
CA LEU A 106 -3.46 0.24 1.51
C LEU A 106 -4.61 1.23 1.74
N SER A 107 -5.80 0.95 1.17
CA SER A 107 -7.04 1.73 1.38
C SER A 107 -7.63 1.52 2.78
N GLY A 108 -7.25 0.45 3.47
CA GLY A 108 -7.67 0.18 4.85
C GLY A 108 -9.12 -0.29 4.96
N GLU A 109 -9.68 -0.84 3.89
CA GLU A 109 -10.98 -1.55 3.86
C GLU A 109 -10.82 -3.05 4.09
#